data_AF-M5RWM2-F1
#
_entry.id   AF-M5RWM2-F1
#
_cell.length_a   1.000
_cell.length_b   1.000
_cell.length_c   1.000
_cell.angle_alpha   90.00
_cell.angle_beta   90.00
_cell.angle_gamma   90.00
#
_symmetry.space_group_name_H-M   'P 1'
#
loop_
_entity.id
_entity.type
_entity.pdbx_description
1 polymer ?
#
loop_
_entity_poly.entity_id
_entity_poly.type
_entity_poly.pdbx_seq_one_letter_code
_entity_poly.pdbx_strand_id
1 'polypeptide(L)'
;MIATRLGFEWVVATDEQGSDFAIKHPSLMVLAFPRDMIVKWVETGEAINMTELYHGVVSALEEQITDQEIHDGTPKRTRSRATG
;
A
#
# COMPACT_ATOMS: atom_id res chain seq x y z
N MET A 1 -1.62 7.42 7.87
CA MET A 1 -0.28 6.95 8.28
C MET A 1 0.38 6.05 7.24
N ILE A 2 -0.24 4.98 6.74
CA ILE A 2 0.37 4.08 5.72
C ILE A 2 0.72 4.83 4.43
N ALA A 3 -0.24 5.55 3.83
CA ALA A 3 0.00 6.32 2.62
C ALA A 3 1.19 7.30 2.79
N THR A 4 1.17 8.08 3.87
CA THR A 4 2.26 8.99 4.23
C THR A 4 3.59 8.27 4.47
N ARG A 5 3.59 7.11 5.15
CA ARG A 5 4.79 6.33 5.47
C ARG A 5 5.45 5.73 4.24
N LEU A 6 4.66 5.34 3.24
CA LEU A 6 5.14 4.72 2.00
C LEU A 6 5.23 5.71 0.83
N GLY A 7 4.79 6.95 1.01
CA GLY A 7 4.75 7.96 -0.05
C GLY A 7 3.69 7.67 -1.12
N PHE A 8 2.60 7.00 -0.75
CA PHE A 8 1.46 6.76 -1.63
C PHE A 8 0.51 7.96 -1.58
N GLU A 9 -0.30 8.09 -2.63
CA GLU A 9 -1.31 9.12 -2.78
C GLU A 9 -2.71 8.54 -2.60
N TRP A 10 -3.60 9.28 -1.94
CA TRP A 10 -5.01 8.92 -1.89
C TRP A 10 -5.65 9.25 -3.24
N VAL A 11 -6.39 8.29 -3.78
CA VAL A 11 -7.12 8.42 -5.04
C VAL A 11 -8.54 7.90 -4.86
N VAL A 12 -9.43 8.34 -5.74
CA VAL A 12 -10.71 7.66 -5.97
C VAL A 12 -10.50 6.72 -7.15
N ALA A 13 -10.63 5.43 -6.92
CA ALA A 13 -10.62 4.41 -7.97
C ALA A 13 -12.06 4.14 -8.40
N THR A 14 -12.32 4.22 -9.70
CA THR A 14 -13.64 4.02 -10.30
C THR A 14 -13.60 2.84 -11.26
N ASP A 15 -14.54 1.93 -11.11
CA ASP A 15 -14.74 0.77 -11.98
C ASP A 15 -16.22 0.64 -12.38
N GLU A 16 -16.60 -0.52 -12.91
CA GLU A 16 -17.95 -0.82 -13.35
C GLU A 16 -18.94 -0.95 -12.19
N GLN A 17 -18.45 -1.22 -10.98
CA GLN A 17 -19.23 -1.45 -9.77
C GLN A 17 -19.40 -0.17 -8.94
N GLY A 18 -18.57 0.85 -9.16
CA GLY A 18 -18.74 2.16 -8.53
C GLY A 18 -17.42 2.88 -8.33
N SER A 19 -17.28 3.55 -7.18
CA SER A 19 -16.06 4.26 -6.82
C SER A 19 -15.71 4.00 -5.36
N ASP A 20 -14.42 3.77 -5.09
CA ASP A 20 -13.90 3.59 -3.74
C ASP A 20 -12.60 4.36 -3.51
N PHE A 21 -12.29 4.62 -2.25
CA PHE A 21 -11.03 5.24 -1.85
C PHE A 21 -9.90 4.22 -1.82
N ALA A 22 -8.83 4.53 -2.54
CA ALA A 22 -7.63 3.72 -2.60
C ALA A 22 -6.38 4.55 -2.28
N ILE A 23 -5.29 3.86 -1.97
CA ILE A 23 -3.94 4.44 -1.91
C ILE A 23 -3.13 3.87 -3.07
N LYS A 24 -2.44 4.74 -3.82
CA LYS A 24 -1.70 4.39 -5.03
C LYS A 24 -0.22 4.77 -4.91
N HIS A 25 0.67 3.90 -5.35
CA HIS A 25 2.07 4.25 -5.52
C HIS A 25 2.21 5.29 -6.66
N PRO A 26 3.00 6.36 -6.49
CA PRO A 26 3.03 7.48 -7.45
C PRO A 26 3.51 7.10 -8.85
N SER A 27 4.35 6.07 -8.97
CA SER A 27 4.98 5.68 -10.25
C SER A 27 4.87 4.21 -10.62
N LEU A 28 4.29 3.37 -9.76
CA LEU A 28 4.20 1.92 -9.97
C LEU A 28 2.73 1.52 -10.02
N MET A 29 2.42 0.39 -10.65
CA MET A 29 1.06 -0.17 -10.69
C MET A 29 0.70 -0.90 -9.38
N VAL A 30 0.99 -0.27 -8.24
CA VAL A 30 0.66 -0.78 -6.90
C VAL A 30 -0.46 0.08 -6.31
N LEU A 31 -1.57 -0.59 -5.96
CA LEU A 31 -2.80 0.02 -5.45
C LEU A 31 -3.33 -0.83 -4.29
N ALA A 32 -3.81 -0.18 -3.23
CA ALA A 32 -4.48 -0.87 -2.13
C ALA A 32 -5.76 -0.15 -1.73
N PHE A 33 -6.72 -0.93 -1.21
CA PHE A 33 -8.07 -0.48 -0.84
C PHE A 33 -8.26 -0.69 0.67
N PRO A 34 -7.88 0.27 1.52
CA PRO A 34 -7.84 0.06 2.97
C PRO A 34 -9.18 -0.32 3.58
N ARG A 35 -10.28 0.21 3.03
CA ARG A 35 -11.64 -0.12 3.48
C ARG A 35 -11.92 -1.61 3.27
N ASP A 36 -11.74 -2.11 2.06
CA ASP A 36 -11.98 -3.52 1.73
C ASP A 36 -11.09 -4.47 2.54
N MET A 37 -9.84 -4.09 2.78
CA MET A 37 -8.93 -4.88 3.62
C MET A 37 -9.47 -5.04 5.04
N ILE A 38 -9.99 -3.96 5.63
CA ILE A 38 -10.59 -4.00 6.98
C ILE A 38 -11.89 -4.81 6.96
N VAL A 39 -12.76 -4.58 5.97
CA VAL A 39 -14.05 -5.29 5.85
C VAL A 39 -13.82 -6.80 5.76
N LYS A 40 -12.94 -7.25 4.85
CA LYS A 40 -12.58 -8.67 4.69
C LYS A 40 -12.05 -9.27 5.98
N TRP A 41 -11.29 -8.51 6.76
CA TRP A 41 -10.81 -8.96 8.06
C TRP A 41 -11.92 -9.10 9.09
N VAL A 42 -12.84 -8.14 9.18
CA VAL A 42 -13.99 -8.23 10.09
C VAL A 42 -14.87 -9.43 9.75
N GLU A 43 -15.04 -9.72 8.46
CA GLU A 43 -15.83 -10.86 7.97
C GLU A 43 -15.28 -12.23 8.40
N THR A 44 -13.98 -12.35 8.73
CA THR A 44 -13.42 -13.61 9.25
C THR A 44 -13.82 -13.88 10.70
N GLY A 45 -14.40 -12.89 11.39
CA GLY A 45 -14.76 -12.99 12.80
C GLY A 45 -13.57 -12.97 13.76
N GLU A 46 -12.37 -12.67 13.27
CA GLU A 46 -11.16 -12.57 14.08
C GLU A 46 -11.07 -11.22 14.81
N ALA A 47 -10.50 -11.24 16.02
CA ALA A 47 -10.20 -10.02 16.75
C ALA A 47 -9.10 -9.24 16.03
N ILE A 48 -9.37 -7.98 15.69
CA ILE A 48 -8.39 -7.14 14.97
C ILE A 48 -7.39 -6.56 15.96
N ASN A 49 -6.13 -6.97 15.84
CA ASN A 49 -5.01 -6.24 16.41
C ASN A 49 -4.56 -5.16 15.42
N MET A 50 -4.85 -3.88 15.73
CA MET A 50 -4.55 -2.75 14.85
C MET A 50 -3.05 -2.58 14.56
N THR A 51 -2.18 -2.98 15.50
CA THR A 51 -0.72 -2.91 15.32
C THR A 51 -0.25 -3.95 14.32
N GLU A 52 -0.72 -5.19 14.44
CA GLU A 52 -0.40 -6.28 13.50
C GLU A 52 -0.96 -5.98 12.12
N LEU A 53 -2.20 -5.46 12.04
CA LEU A 53 -2.80 -5.04 10.78
C LEU A 53 -1.93 -3.97 10.10
N TYR A 54 -1.53 -2.93 10.83
CA TYR A 54 -0.67 -1.88 10.28
C TYR A 54 0.66 -2.44 9.74
N HIS A 55 1.36 -3.25 10.54
CA HIS A 55 2.65 -3.81 10.14
C HIS A 55 2.52 -4.79 8.98
N GLY A 56 1.51 -5.66 8.99
CA GLY A 56 1.25 -6.60 7.90
C GLY A 56 0.99 -5.89 6.57
N VAL A 57 0.16 -4.85 6.58
CA VAL A 57 -0.12 -4.06 5.37
C VAL A 57 1.12 -3.33 4.86
N VAL A 58 1.92 -2.73 5.74
CA VAL A 58 3.17 -2.06 5.33
C VAL A 58 4.14 -3.06 4.71
N SER A 59 4.35 -4.21 5.34
CA SER A 59 5.26 -5.25 4.83
C SER A 59 4.82 -5.77 3.46
N ALA A 60 3.53 -6.08 3.30
CA ALA A 60 3.00 -6.59 2.02
C ALA A 60 3.15 -5.57 0.88
N LEU A 61 2.95 -4.28 1.16
CA LEU A 61 3.14 -3.22 0.16
C LEU A 61 4.62 -3.00 -0.18
N GLU A 62 5.52 -3.04 0.80
CA GLU A 62 6.97 -2.93 0.55
C GLU A 62 7.51 -4.10 -0.29
N GLU A 63 6.98 -5.31 -0.08
CA GLU A 63 7.25 -6.49 -0.91
C GLU A 63 6.76 -6.29 -2.35
N GLN A 64 5.49 -5.90 -2.53
CA GLN A 64 4.91 -5.68 -3.84
C GLN A 64 5.61 -4.56 -4.64
N ILE A 65 6.04 -3.49 -3.98
CA ILE A 65 6.88 -2.44 -4.59
C ILE A 65 8.20 -3.03 -5.08
N THR A 66 8.86 -3.83 -4.23
CA THR A 66 10.15 -4.45 -4.57
C THR A 66 10.01 -5.37 -5.79
N ASP A 67 8.96 -6.19 -5.83
CA ASP A 67 8.70 -7.10 -6.95
C ASP A 67 8.44 -6.34 -8.26
N GLN A 68 7.68 -5.25 -8.20
CA GLN A 68 7.40 -4.41 -9.36
C GLN A 68 8.65 -3.68 -9.85
N GLU A 69 9.51 -3.18 -8.96
CA GLU A 69 10.79 -2.56 -9.32
C GLU A 69 11.73 -3.54 -10.03
N ILE A 70 11.77 -4.80 -9.58
CA ILE A 70 12.54 -5.87 -10.21
C ILE A 70 11.99 -6.18 -11.60
N HIS A 71 10.66 -6.28 -11.74
CA HIS A 71 10.01 -6.59 -13.01
C HIS A 71 10.20 -5.47 -14.05
N ASP A 72 10.05 -4.21 -13.63
CA ASP A 72 10.13 -3.05 -14.52
C ASP A 72 11.57 -2.58 -14.79
N GLY A 73 12.58 -3.31 -14.27
CA GLY A 73 14.00 -2.95 -14.41
C GLY A 73 14.35 -1.58 -13.81
N THR A 74 13.52 -1.08 -12.89
CA THR A 74 13.65 0.27 -12.35
C THR A 74 14.64 0.25 -11.20
N PRO A 75 15.78 0.96 -11.27
CA PRO A 75 16.79 0.90 -10.22
C PRO A 75 16.25 1.54 -8.93
N LYS A 76 16.43 0.86 -7.80
CA LYS A 76 16.14 1.39 -6.45
C LYS A 76 16.80 2.76 -6.30
N ARG A 77 16.01 3.85 -6.23
CA ARG A 77 16.52 5.17 -5.82
C ARG A 77 16.89 5.08 -4.36
N THR A 78 18.14 4.74 -4.08
CA THR A 78 18.72 4.84 -2.74
C THR A 78 18.68 6.31 -2.34
N ARG A 79 17.81 6.67 -1.39
CA ARG A 79 17.90 7.99 -0.76
C ARG A 79 19.20 8.03 0.03
N SER A 80 20.25 8.57 -0.58
CA SER A 80 21.46 8.94 0.13
C SER A 80 21.09 9.99 1.17
N ARG A 81 21.16 9.60 2.44
CA ARG A 81 21.00 10.51 3.56
C ARG A 81 22.30 11.32 3.60
N ALA A 82 22.23 12.56 3.11
CA ALA A 82 23.31 13.52 3.30
C ALA A 82 23.46 13.76 4.81
N THR A 83 24.47 13.13 5.40
CA THR A 83 24.99 13.47 6.73
C THR A 83 25.71 14.81 6.60
N GLY A 84 25.17 15.84 7.25
CA GLY A 84 25.94 17.00 7.68
C GLY A 84 26.72 16.69 8.95
#